data_AF-I2NQF9-F1
#
_entry.id   AF-I2NQF9-F1
#
_cell.length_a   1.000
_cell.length_b   1.000
_cell.length_c   1.000
_cell.angle_alpha   90.00
_cell.angle_beta   90.00
_cell.angle_gamma   90.00
#
_symmetry.space_group_name_H-M   'P 1'
#
loop_
_entity.id
_entity.type
_entity.pdbx_description
1 polymer ?
#
loop_
_entity_poly.entity_id
_entity_poly.type
_entity_poly.pdbx_seq_one_letter_code
_entity_poly.pdbx_strand_id
1 'polypeptide(L)' 'MITTYKTITSPTQAEFKDKGSRFIAFAYPIRTLADVKKYLDPLKEEHHKA' A
#
# COMPACT_ATOMS: atom_id res chain seq x y z
N MET A 1 -27.16 -10.07 -9.53
CA MET A 1 -26.84 -9.21 -8.39
C MET A 1 -25.44 -8.66 -8.60
N ILE A 2 -25.26 -7.34 -8.62
CA ILE A 2 -23.96 -6.68 -8.78
C ILE A 2 -23.47 -6.26 -7.41
N THR A 3 -22.32 -6.79 -7.00
CA THR A 3 -21.70 -6.46 -5.71
C THR A 3 -20.74 -5.29 -5.91
N THR A 4 -21.16 -4.10 -5.50
CA THR A 4 -20.34 -2.89 -5.59
C THR A 4 -19.60 -2.70 -4.27
N TYR A 5 -18.28 -2.63 -4.30
CA TYR A 5 -17.45 -2.31 -3.14
C TYR A 5 -16.75 -0.98 -3.36
N LYS A 6 -16.52 -0.24 -2.27
CA LYS A 6 -15.72 0.98 -2.31
C LYS A 6 -14.26 0.59 -2.16
N THR A 7 -13.44 1.04 -3.09
CA THR A 7 -11.98 0.95 -3.03
C THR A 7 -11.40 2.35 -3.13
N ILE A 8 -10.16 2.51 -2.69
CA ILE A 8 -9.42 3.76 -2.85
C ILE A 8 -9.18 4.02 -4.34
N THR A 9 -9.28 5.27 -4.80
CA THR A 9 -9.11 5.62 -6.22
C THR A 9 -7.64 5.75 -6.59
N SER A 10 -6.82 6.18 -5.63
CA SER A 10 -5.40 6.46 -5.81
C SER A 10 -4.59 5.79 -4.71
N PRO A 11 -3.33 5.42 -4.98
CA PRO A 11 -2.42 4.97 -3.93
C PRO A 11 -2.21 6.10 -2.93
N THR A 12 -2.21 5.76 -1.65
CA THR A 12 -1.99 6.71 -0.56
C THR A 12 -0.89 6.18 0.35
N GLN A 13 -0.12 7.09 0.92
CA GLN A 13 0.87 6.80 1.94
C GLN A 13 0.52 7.59 3.20
N ALA A 14 0.65 6.97 4.35
CA ALA A 14 0.42 7.58 5.65
C ALA A 14 1.62 7.27 6.53
N GLU A 15 2.19 8.31 7.12
CA GLU A 15 3.21 8.17 8.14
C GLU A 15 2.59 8.43 9.51
N PHE A 16 2.81 7.52 10.44
CA PHE A 16 2.34 7.62 11.81
C PHE A 16 3.53 7.45 12.74
N LYS A 17 3.71 8.39 13.67
CA LYS A 17 4.79 8.35 14.65
C LYS A 17 4.21 8.28 16.04
N ASP A 18 4.51 7.21 16.77
CA ASP A 18 4.09 7.03 18.16
C ASP A 18 5.27 6.59 19.03
N LYS A 19 5.44 7.22 20.20
CA LYS A 19 6.47 6.93 21.21
C LYS A 19 7.86 6.54 20.65
N GLY A 20 8.34 7.26 19.64
CA GLY A 20 9.67 7.04 19.03
C GLY A 20 9.70 6.02 17.89
N SER A 21 8.62 5.27 17.65
CA SER A 21 8.47 4.40 16.48
C SER A 21 7.81 5.14 15.32
N ARG A 22 8.36 4.98 14.12
CA ARG A 22 7.80 5.50 12.86
C ARG A 22 7.19 4.35 12.08
N PHE A 23 5.89 4.39 11.89
CA PHE A 23 5.13 3.46 11.06
C PHE A 23 4.80 4.16 9.75
N ILE A 24 5.10 3.50 8.64
CA ILE A 24 4.76 4.00 7.30
C ILE A 24 3.78 2.99 6.72
N ALA A 25 2.54 3.43 6.54
CA ALA A 25 1.48 2.65 5.93
C ALA A 25 1.32 3.08 4.47
N PHE A 26 1.27 2.09 3.58
CA PHE A 26 0.99 2.31 2.17
C PHE A 26 -0.30 1.59 1.80
N ALA A 27 -1.23 2.30 1.14
CA ALA A 27 -2.47 1.75 0.65
C ALA A 27 -2.49 1.86 -0.87
N TYR A 28 -2.68 0.73 -1.56
CA TYR A 28 -2.73 0.68 -3.02
C TYR A 28 -4.09 0.14 -3.48
N PRO A 29 -4.69 0.71 -4.54
CA PRO A 29 -5.88 0.15 -5.15
C PRO A 29 -5.54 -1.12 -5.93
N ILE A 30 -5.81 -2.27 -5.34
CA ILE A 30 -5.51 -3.57 -5.96
C ILE A 30 -6.80 -4.14 -6.55
N ARG A 31 -6.83 -4.28 -7.87
CA ARG A 31 -7.90 -4.97 -8.59
C ARG A 31 -7.56 -6.42 -8.90
N THR A 32 -6.28 -6.71 -9.12
CA THR A 32 -5.81 -8.06 -9.45
C THR A 32 -4.57 -8.43 -8.65
N LEU A 33 -4.34 -9.75 -8.47
CA LEU A 33 -3.15 -10.26 -7.81
C LEU A 33 -1.84 -9.86 -8.51
N ALA A 34 -1.89 -9.59 -9.82
CA ALA A 34 -0.73 -9.12 -10.58
C ALA A 34 -0.32 -7.70 -10.18
N ASP A 35 -1.28 -6.82 -9.87
CA ASP A 35 -1.01 -5.47 -9.38
C ASP A 35 -0.26 -5.51 -8.04
N VAL A 36 -0.58 -6.47 -7.15
CA VAL A 36 0.12 -6.63 -5.86
C VAL A 36 1.62 -6.76 -6.06
N LYS A 37 2.08 -7.67 -6.92
CA LYS A 37 3.51 -7.85 -7.18
C LYS A 37 4.13 -6.61 -7.80
N LYS A 38 3.40 -5.95 -8.70
CA LYS A 38 3.85 -4.73 -9.39
C LYS A 38 4.10 -3.56 -8.44
N TYR A 39 3.33 -3.46 -7.35
CA TYR A 39 3.54 -2.46 -6.30
C TYR A 39 4.51 -2.96 -5.21
N LEU A 40 4.53 -4.26 -4.92
CA LEU A 40 5.37 -4.82 -3.86
C LEU A 40 6.86 -4.90 -4.24
N ASP A 41 7.19 -5.24 -5.50
CA ASP A 41 8.57 -5.27 -6.00
C ASP A 41 9.29 -3.92 -5.81
N PRO A 42 8.77 -2.77 -6.30
CA PRO A 42 9.42 -1.48 -6.10
C PRO A 42 9.44 -1.07 -4.62
N LEU A 43 8.41 -1.41 -3.82
CA LEU A 43 8.39 -1.10 -2.38
C LEU A 43 9.48 -1.87 -1.62
N LYS A 44 9.73 -3.12 -2.01
CA LYS A 44 10.80 -3.96 -1.46
C LYS A 44 12.18 -3.50 -1.92
N GLU A 45 12.32 -3.03 -3.15
CA GLU A 45 13.55 -2.42 -3.64
C GLU A 45 13.85 -1.11 -2.89
N GLU A 46 12.84 -0.26 -2.74
CA GLU A 46 12.99 1.07 -2.13
C GLU A 46 13.23 1.01 -0.62
N HIS A 47 12.68 0.01 0.07
CA HIS A 47 12.86 -0.21 1.51
C HIS A 47 13.78 -1.39 1.86
N HIS A 48 14.63 -1.86 0.95
CA HIS A 48 15.58 -2.96 1.22
C HIS A 48 16.59 -2.67 2.37
N LYS A 49 16.61 -1.44 2.89
CA LYS A 49 17.50 -0.96 3.95
C LYS A 49 16.84 -0.70 5.31
N ALA A 50 15.60 -1.15 5.53
CA ALA A 50 14.96 -1.07 6.86
C ALA A 50 15.33 -2.27 7.74
#